data_AF-A0A257MP47-F1
#
_entry.id   AF-A0A257MP47-F1
#
_cell.length_a   1.000
_cell.length_b   1.000
_cell.length_c   1.000
_cell.angle_alpha   90.00
_cell.angle_beta   90.00
_cell.angle_gamma   90.00
#
_symmetry.space_group_name_H-M   'P 1'
#
loop_
_entity.id
_entity.type
_entity.pdbx_description
1 polymer ?
#
loop_
_entity_poly.entity_id
_entity_poly.type
_entity_poly.pdbx_seq_one_letter_code
_entity_poly.pdbx_strand_id
1 'polypeptide(L)'
;MMPDFEWALTNSLNSFFEKDGIAAIAYRLKQSPFAAQFMDILVDSKIPEYYLAIECKSLDARKTKSLYFKQHFSLAAGGHQMARETEFITRSGRQGILAVELRRGAGKARTAHLVPWGQIYQSFAAGKTGLSLHDIEINPPLERKGGA
;
A
#
# COMPACT_ATOMS: atom_id res chain seq x y z
N MET A 1 14.56 7.16 -15.65
CA MET A 1 14.16 7.26 -14.23
C MET A 1 12.93 6.38 -14.07
N MET A 2 12.97 5.33 -13.25
CA MET A 2 11.83 4.41 -13.11
C MET A 2 10.66 5.13 -12.44
N PRO A 3 9.40 4.83 -12.82
CA PRO A 3 8.25 5.38 -12.13
C PRO A 3 8.25 4.94 -10.66
N ASP A 4 7.94 5.90 -9.80
CA ASP A 4 7.62 5.70 -8.38
C ASP A 4 6.57 4.59 -8.24
N PHE A 5 6.74 3.68 -7.27
CA PHE A 5 5.83 2.54 -7.05
C PHE A 5 4.39 3.00 -6.88
N GLU A 6 4.16 4.11 -6.17
CA GLU A 6 2.83 4.70 -5.98
C GLU A 6 2.23 5.16 -7.32
N TRP A 7 3.04 5.77 -8.18
CA TRP A 7 2.61 6.26 -9.49
C TRP A 7 2.26 5.10 -10.42
N ALA A 8 3.10 4.06 -10.45
CA ALA A 8 2.84 2.85 -11.22
C ALA A 8 1.54 2.17 -10.78
N LEU A 9 1.34 2.00 -9.47
CA LEU A 9 0.13 1.39 -8.92
C LEU A 9 -1.12 2.23 -9.22
N THR A 10 -1.05 3.55 -9.03
CA THR A 10 -2.17 4.47 -9.34
C THR A 10 -2.59 4.36 -10.80
N ASN A 11 -1.63 4.35 -11.72
CA ASN A 11 -1.93 4.21 -13.14
C ASN A 11 -2.49 2.83 -13.48
N SER A 12 -1.94 1.75 -12.91
CA SER A 12 -2.46 0.40 -13.12
C SER A 12 -3.90 0.26 -12.64
N LEU A 13 -4.27 0.86 -11.49
CA LEU A 13 -5.65 0.90 -11.01
C LEU A 13 -6.57 1.63 -11.99
N ASN A 14 -6.19 2.84 -12.42
CA ASN A 14 -7.00 3.60 -13.37
C ASN A 14 -7.13 2.90 -14.73
N SER A 15 -6.06 2.30 -15.25
CA SER A 15 -6.13 1.52 -16.50
C SER A 15 -7.03 0.29 -16.36
N PHE A 16 -7.02 -0.38 -15.19
CA PHE A 16 -7.95 -1.47 -14.90
C PHE A 16 -9.39 -0.98 -14.89
N PHE A 17 -9.68 0.13 -14.21
CA PHE A 17 -11.03 0.69 -14.15
C PHE A 17 -11.55 1.12 -15.51
N GLU A 18 -10.72 1.80 -16.31
CA GLU A 18 -11.06 2.22 -17.66
C GLU A 18 -11.34 1.01 -18.57
N LYS A 19 -10.42 0.03 -18.58
CA LYS A 19 -10.53 -1.18 -19.41
C LYS A 19 -11.81 -1.98 -19.09
N ASP A 20 -12.17 -2.05 -17.82
CA ASP A 20 -13.28 -2.89 -17.36
C ASP A 20 -14.59 -2.09 -17.18
N GLY A 21 -14.61 -0.81 -17.55
CA GLY A 21 -15.81 0.04 -17.46
C GLY A 21 -16.27 0.31 -16.02
N ILE A 22 -15.37 0.25 -15.06
CA ILE A 22 -15.65 0.41 -13.63
C ILE A 22 -15.67 1.91 -13.30
N ALA A 23 -16.76 2.37 -12.69
CA ALA A 23 -16.88 3.74 -12.21
C ALA A 23 -16.07 3.95 -10.92
N ALA A 24 -14.75 4.07 -11.06
CA ALA A 24 -13.81 4.33 -9.98
C ALA A 24 -12.65 5.23 -10.46
N ILE A 25 -12.03 5.97 -9.54
CA ILE A 25 -10.84 6.77 -9.82
C ILE A 25 -9.81 6.60 -8.70
N ALA A 26 -8.58 6.25 -9.06
CA ALA A 26 -7.44 6.22 -8.17
C ALA A 26 -6.62 7.51 -8.29
N TYR A 27 -6.21 8.08 -7.16
CA TYR A 27 -5.38 9.28 -7.14
C TYR A 27 -4.44 9.31 -5.94
N ARG A 28 -3.28 9.92 -6.14
CA ARG A 28 -2.31 10.22 -5.07
C ARG A 28 -2.68 11.54 -4.41
N LEU A 29 -2.56 11.61 -3.10
CA LEU A 29 -2.67 12.90 -2.40
C LEU A 29 -1.37 13.67 -2.58
N LYS A 30 -1.48 14.94 -2.99
CA LYS A 30 -0.30 15.81 -3.11
C LYS A 30 0.22 16.13 -1.71
N GLN A 31 1.48 15.79 -1.45
CA GLN A 31 2.18 16.21 -0.24
C GLN A 31 2.18 17.75 -0.16
N SER A 32 1.46 18.29 0.82
CA SER A 32 1.52 19.71 1.19
C SER A 32 2.11 19.81 2.59
N PRO A 33 3.03 20.76 2.86
CA PRO A 33 3.67 20.91 4.17
C PRO A 33 2.70 21.09 5.34
N PHE A 34 1.46 21.50 5.05
CA PHE A 34 0.43 21.82 6.05
C PHE A 34 -0.78 20.89 6.02
N ALA A 35 -0.80 19.88 5.14
CA ALA A 35 -1.89 18.90 5.08
C ALA A 35 -1.43 17.58 5.68
N ALA A 36 -2.21 17.05 6.63
CA ALA A 36 -2.01 15.69 7.10
C ALA A 36 -2.33 14.73 5.96
N GLN A 37 -1.30 14.13 5.37
CA GLN A 37 -1.49 12.99 4.46
C GLN A 37 -1.65 11.73 5.32
N PHE A 38 -2.75 11.02 5.09
CA PHE A 38 -3.04 9.78 5.82
C PHE A 38 -2.69 8.55 5.00
N MET A 39 -2.89 8.56 3.68
CA MET A 39 -2.62 7.41 2.80
C MET A 39 -1.89 7.90 1.54
N ASP A 40 -1.11 7.01 0.93
CA ASP A 40 -0.40 7.30 -0.32
C ASP A 40 -1.35 7.41 -1.53
N ILE A 41 -2.33 6.50 -1.64
CA ILE A 41 -3.31 6.44 -2.73
C ILE A 41 -4.72 6.30 -2.14
N LEU A 42 -5.67 7.04 -2.70
CA LEU A 42 -7.11 6.83 -2.47
C LEU A 42 -7.78 6.36 -3.75
N VAL A 43 -8.81 5.55 -3.61
CA VAL A 43 -9.72 5.18 -4.70
C VAL A 43 -11.14 5.56 -4.30
N ASP A 44 -11.80 6.36 -5.13
CA ASP A 44 -13.20 6.72 -4.96
C ASP A 44 -14.06 5.94 -5.96
N SER A 45 -15.06 5.24 -5.44
CA SER A 45 -16.06 4.51 -6.22
C SER A 45 -17.34 4.38 -5.40
N LYS A 46 -18.48 4.23 -6.08
CA LYS A 46 -19.74 3.79 -5.45
C LYS A 46 -19.79 2.27 -5.23
N ILE A 47 -18.88 1.53 -5.86
CA ILE A 47 -18.74 0.08 -5.70
C ILE A 47 -17.89 -0.14 -4.45
N PRO A 48 -18.44 -0.74 -3.38
CA PRO A 48 -17.76 -0.87 -2.08
C PRO A 48 -16.36 -1.50 -2.17
N GLU A 49 -16.18 -2.47 -3.06
CA GLU A 49 -14.94 -3.20 -3.32
C GLU A 49 -13.81 -2.30 -3.86
N TYR A 50 -14.15 -1.13 -4.41
CA TYR A 50 -13.20 -0.16 -4.96
C TYR A 50 -13.16 1.15 -4.18
N TYR A 51 -13.83 1.23 -3.03
CA TYR A 51 -13.71 2.38 -2.13
C TYR A 51 -12.51 2.19 -1.20
N LEU A 52 -11.31 2.49 -1.70
CA LEU A 52 -10.04 2.05 -1.11
C LEU A 52 -9.18 3.18 -0.54
N ALA A 53 -8.42 2.82 0.50
CA ALA A 53 -7.32 3.58 1.07
C ALA A 53 -6.07 2.71 1.03
N ILE A 54 -5.04 3.12 0.29
CA ILE A 54 -3.85 2.28 0.03
C ILE A 54 -2.58 3.00 0.50
N GLU A 55 -1.85 2.35 1.41
CA GLU A 55 -0.50 2.74 1.81
C GLU A 55 0.52 1.94 1.00
N CYS A 56 1.60 2.56 0.54
CA CYS A 56 2.63 1.93 -0.28
C CYS A 56 3.94 1.81 0.49
N LYS A 57 4.59 0.65 0.41
CA LYS A 57 5.97 0.44 0.90
C LYS A 57 6.81 -0.30 -0.13
N SER A 58 8.04 0.16 -0.36
CA SER A 58 9.00 -0.52 -1.22
C SER A 58 10.20 -1.03 -0.42
N LEU A 59 10.33 -2.35 -0.33
CA LEU A 59 11.35 -3.05 0.45
C LEU A 59 12.45 -3.58 -0.46
N ASP A 60 13.71 -3.50 -0.01
CA ASP A 60 14.80 -4.27 -0.60
C ASP A 60 14.84 -5.65 0.06
N ALA A 61 14.23 -6.64 -0.59
CA ALA A 61 14.10 -8.02 -0.09
C ALA A 61 15.45 -8.76 0.04
N ARG A 62 16.55 -8.15 -0.46
CA ARG A 62 17.91 -8.64 -0.23
C ARG A 62 18.46 -8.22 1.14
N LYS A 63 17.97 -7.09 1.67
CA LYS A 63 18.49 -6.46 2.89
C LYS A 63 17.61 -6.69 4.12
N THR A 64 16.32 -6.93 3.92
CA THR A 64 15.39 -7.22 5.00
C THR A 64 14.60 -8.49 4.76
N LYS A 65 14.25 -9.18 5.84
CA LYS A 65 13.33 -10.33 5.85
C LYS A 65 11.93 -9.97 6.36
N SER A 66 11.72 -8.71 6.74
CA SER A 66 10.46 -8.23 7.28
C SER A 66 10.22 -6.76 6.94
N LEU A 67 8.95 -6.38 6.90
CA LEU A 67 8.50 -5.02 7.03
C LEU A 67 8.38 -4.69 8.53
N TYR A 68 9.40 -4.05 9.10
CA TYR A 68 9.39 -3.61 10.49
C TYR A 68 8.53 -2.36 10.70
N PHE A 69 7.61 -2.41 11.68
CA PHE A 69 6.68 -1.31 11.92
C PHE A 69 7.40 -0.02 12.33
N LYS A 70 8.35 -0.12 13.27
CA LYS A 70 9.16 1.03 13.72
C LYS A 70 10.00 1.68 12.63
N GLN A 71 10.36 0.94 11.58
CA GLN A 71 11.23 1.43 10.52
C GLN A 71 10.42 2.03 9.36
N HIS A 72 9.29 1.43 9.01
CA HIS A 72 8.55 1.75 7.80
C HIS A 72 7.31 2.59 8.03
N PHE A 73 6.88 2.72 9.29
CA PHE A 73 5.79 3.60 9.70
C PHE A 73 6.32 4.66 10.65
N SER A 74 6.02 5.91 10.32
CA SER A 74 6.54 7.08 11.03
C SER A 74 5.90 7.26 12.41
N LEU A 75 6.68 7.83 13.33
CA LEU A 75 6.20 8.38 14.60
C LEU A 75 6.09 9.90 14.46
N ALA A 76 4.92 10.46 14.74
CA ALA A 76 4.68 11.90 14.74
C ALA A 76 3.94 12.33 16.01
N ALA A 77 3.74 13.64 16.21
CA ALA A 77 3.07 14.20 17.40
C ALA A 77 1.66 13.63 17.66
N GLY A 78 0.99 13.10 16.61
CA GLY A 78 -0.30 12.41 16.70
C GLY A 78 -0.21 10.88 16.87
N GLY A 79 0.95 10.34 17.23
CA GLY A 79 1.17 8.91 17.42
C GLY A 79 1.73 8.16 16.21
N HIS A 80 1.76 6.84 16.32
CA HIS A 80 2.29 5.94 15.30
C HIS A 80 1.42 6.01 14.03
N GLN A 81 2.06 6.08 12.85
CA GLN A 81 1.39 6.22 11.56
C GLN A 81 0.28 5.18 11.34
N MET A 82 0.54 3.89 11.64
CA MET A 82 -0.48 2.83 11.61
C MET A 82 -1.78 3.19 12.35
N ALA A 83 -1.69 3.83 13.53
CA ALA A 83 -2.87 4.19 14.31
C ALA A 83 -3.66 5.32 13.64
N ARG A 84 -2.96 6.34 13.12
CA ARG A 84 -3.57 7.47 12.39
C ARG A 84 -4.24 7.01 11.09
N GLU A 85 -3.59 6.12 10.35
CA GLU A 85 -4.13 5.51 9.13
C GLU A 85 -5.36 4.66 9.43
N THR A 86 -5.31 3.86 10.49
CA THR A 86 -6.46 3.05 10.91
C THR A 86 -7.64 3.92 11.31
N GLU A 87 -7.40 5.02 12.02
CA GLU A 87 -8.45 6.00 12.35
C GLU A 87 -9.06 6.58 11.07
N PHE A 88 -8.24 7.00 10.10
CA PHE A 88 -8.71 7.53 8.82
C PHE A 88 -9.55 6.51 8.02
N ILE A 89 -9.07 5.27 7.90
CA ILE A 89 -9.76 4.17 7.21
C ILE A 89 -11.13 3.94 7.87
N THR A 90 -11.16 3.84 9.20
CA THR A 90 -12.39 3.60 9.97
C THR A 90 -13.40 4.73 9.80
N ARG A 91 -12.95 5.98 9.93
CA ARG A 91 -13.83 7.15 9.84
C ARG A 91 -14.33 7.42 8.44
N SER A 92 -13.54 7.08 7.42
CA SER A 92 -13.93 7.29 6.03
C SER A 92 -14.80 6.17 5.47
N GLY A 93 -14.81 4.99 6.09
CA GLY A 93 -15.53 3.81 5.59
C GLY A 93 -14.85 3.13 4.40
N ARG A 94 -13.60 3.50 4.09
CA ARG A 94 -12.81 2.87 3.02
C ARG A 94 -12.30 1.50 3.45
N GLN A 95 -12.06 0.62 2.49
CA GLN A 95 -11.28 -0.59 2.71
C GLN A 95 -9.79 -0.24 2.66
N GLY A 96 -9.07 -0.61 3.73
CA GLY A 96 -7.64 -0.37 3.82
C GLY A 96 -6.80 -1.47 3.17
N ILE A 97 -5.73 -1.08 2.47
CA ILE A 97 -4.75 -1.98 1.87
C ILE A 97 -3.34 -1.44 2.12
N LEU A 98 -2.39 -2.34 2.40
CA LEU A 98 -0.96 -2.05 2.25
C LEU A 98 -0.46 -2.70 0.96
N ALA A 99 -0.02 -1.89 0.02
CA ALA A 99 0.70 -2.35 -1.16
C ALA A 99 2.20 -2.42 -0.86
N VAL A 100 2.81 -3.60 -1.02
CA VAL A 100 4.24 -3.82 -0.76
C VAL A 100 4.96 -4.22 -2.04
N GLU A 101 5.89 -3.38 -2.52
CA GLU A 101 6.85 -3.73 -3.56
C GLU A 101 8.06 -4.44 -2.93
N LEU A 102 8.38 -5.64 -3.40
CA LEU A 102 9.59 -6.39 -3.06
C LEU A 102 10.62 -6.27 -4.18
N ARG A 103 11.70 -5.54 -3.91
CA ARG A 103 12.83 -5.38 -4.83
C ARG A 103 13.87 -6.47 -4.58
N ARG A 104 14.21 -7.24 -5.62
CA ARG A 104 15.12 -8.40 -5.53
C ARG A 104 16.52 -8.15 -6.10
N GLY A 105 16.82 -6.92 -6.50
CA GLY A 105 18.09 -6.51 -7.11
C GLY A 105 18.06 -6.51 -8.64
N ALA A 106 19.20 -6.20 -9.25
CA ALA A 106 19.33 -6.13 -10.71
C ALA A 106 19.07 -7.49 -11.36
N GLY A 107 18.38 -7.50 -12.50
CA GLY A 107 18.06 -8.71 -13.27
C GLY A 107 17.00 -9.62 -12.65
N LYS A 108 16.42 -9.26 -11.50
CA LYS A 108 15.31 -10.01 -10.88
C LYS A 108 14.03 -9.21 -10.91
N ALA A 109 12.94 -9.86 -11.31
CA ALA A 109 11.63 -9.25 -11.30
C ALA A 109 11.26 -8.75 -9.89
N ARG A 110 10.70 -7.54 -9.85
CA ARG A 110 10.05 -7.01 -8.65
C ARG A 110 8.64 -7.57 -8.57
N THR A 111 8.19 -7.90 -7.37
CA THR A 111 6.81 -8.30 -7.12
C THR A 111 6.12 -7.23 -6.27
N ALA A 112 4.81 -7.07 -6.45
CA ALA A 112 3.99 -6.20 -5.62
C ALA A 112 2.86 -7.03 -5.02
N HIS A 113 2.60 -6.89 -3.73
CA HIS A 113 1.60 -7.68 -3.01
C HIS A 113 0.64 -6.74 -2.30
N LEU A 114 -0.66 -7.06 -2.34
CA LEU A 114 -1.69 -6.31 -1.62
C LEU A 114 -2.04 -7.06 -0.34
N VAL A 115 -1.80 -6.43 0.80
CA VAL A 115 -2.09 -7.00 2.12
C VAL A 115 -3.29 -6.27 2.72
N PRO A 116 -4.36 -6.97 3.14
CA PRO A 116 -5.51 -6.33 3.78
C PRO A 116 -5.10 -5.60 5.07
N TRP A 117 -5.55 -4.35 5.24
CA TRP A 117 -5.12 -3.53 6.39
C TRP A 117 -5.43 -4.17 7.74
N GLY A 118 -6.58 -4.83 7.86
CA GLY A 118 -6.99 -5.52 9.08
C GLY A 118 -5.95 -6.52 9.58
N GLN A 119 -5.33 -7.30 8.69
CA GLN A 119 -4.28 -8.27 9.04
C GLN A 119 -3.04 -7.60 9.64
N ILE A 120 -2.66 -6.45 9.08
CA ILE A 120 -1.46 -5.70 9.44
C ILE A 120 -1.69 -4.99 10.77
N TYR A 121 -2.85 -4.36 10.92
CA TYR A 121 -3.21 -3.68 12.15
C TYR A 121 -3.37 -4.66 13.31
N GLN A 122 -3.97 -5.84 13.09
CA GLN A 122 -4.01 -6.90 14.10
C GLN A 122 -2.60 -7.33 14.54
N SER A 123 -1.67 -7.48 13.60
CA SER A 123 -0.28 -7.80 13.92
C SER A 123 0.41 -6.70 14.73
N PHE A 124 0.19 -5.44 14.37
CA PHE A 124 0.69 -4.28 15.11
C PHE A 124 0.09 -4.20 16.53
N ALA A 125 -1.23 -4.35 16.65
CA ALA A 125 -1.96 -4.30 17.92
C ALA A 125 -1.57 -5.46 18.85
N ALA A 126 -1.22 -6.62 18.30
CA ALA A 126 -0.68 -7.75 19.05
C ALA A 126 0.79 -7.56 19.50
N GLY A 127 1.41 -6.40 19.23
CA GLY A 127 2.77 -6.09 19.64
C GLY A 127 3.86 -6.74 18.80
N LYS A 128 3.54 -7.29 17.62
CA LYS A 128 4.57 -7.81 16.70
C LYS A 128 5.47 -6.66 16.22
N THR A 129 6.71 -6.98 15.88
CA THR A 129 7.70 -6.00 15.41
C THR A 129 7.53 -5.63 13.93
N GLY A 130 6.81 -6.45 13.16
CA GLY A 130 6.61 -6.28 11.73
C GLY A 130 5.91 -7.48 11.10
N LEU A 131 5.85 -7.49 9.76
CA LEU A 131 5.40 -8.62 8.94
C LEU A 131 6.59 -9.26 8.24
N SER A 132 6.69 -10.59 8.23
CA SER A 132 7.74 -11.26 7.46
C SER A 132 7.47 -11.15 5.95
N LEU A 133 8.51 -11.33 5.13
CA LEU A 133 8.31 -11.45 3.68
C LEU A 133 7.37 -12.61 3.32
N HIS A 134 7.43 -13.70 4.07
CA HIS A 134 6.52 -14.83 3.88
C HIS A 134 5.07 -14.41 4.10
N ASP A 135 4.76 -13.71 5.20
CA ASP A 135 3.41 -13.21 5.49
C ASP A 135 2.87 -12.28 4.38
N ILE A 136 3.77 -11.50 3.76
CA ILE A 136 3.43 -10.63 2.62
C ILE A 136 3.15 -11.48 1.38
N GLU A 137 4.02 -12.45 1.08
CA GLU A 137 3.97 -13.31 -0.11
C GLU A 137 2.86 -14.37 -0.11
N ILE A 138 2.20 -14.62 1.05
CA ILE A 138 0.94 -15.38 1.09
C ILE A 138 -0.14 -14.71 0.22
N ASN A 139 -0.08 -13.38 0.09
CA ASN A 139 -0.92 -12.64 -0.86
C ASN A 139 -0.32 -12.79 -2.26
N PRO A 140 -1.11 -13.15 -3.28
CA PRO A 140 -0.60 -13.34 -4.63
C PRO A 140 0.03 -12.05 -5.17
N PRO A 141 1.11 -12.14 -5.96
CA PRO A 141 1.71 -10.97 -6.57
C PRO A 141 0.75 -10.37 -7.61
N LEU A 142 0.71 -9.03 -7.70
CA LEU A 142 0.07 -8.34 -8.80
C LEU A 142 0.80 -8.70 -10.10
N GLU A 143 0.04 -9.23 -11.06
CA GLU A 143 0.56 -9.56 -12.38
C GLU A 143 1.00 -8.30 -13.12
N ARG A 144 2.18 -8.35 -13.75
CA ARG A 144 2.60 -7.32 -14.69
C ARG A 144 2.19 -7.77 -16.09
N LYS A 145 1.29 -7.03 -16.74
CA LYS A 145 1.16 -7.14 -18.20
C LYS A 145 2.35 -6.42 -18.85
N GLY A 146 3.29 -7.19 -19.37
CA GLY A 146 4.44 -6.72 -20.16
C GLY A 146 5.71 -6.51 -19.33
N GLY A 147 6.70 -7.37 -19.58
CA GLY A 147 8.07 -7.19 -19.10
C GLY A 147 8.88 -8.48 -19.21
N ALA A 148 9.52 -8.66 -20.37
CA ALA A 148 10.71 -9.51 -20.52
C ALA A 148 11.85 -9.00 -19.61
#